data_AF-A0A8B7R5X7-F1
#
_entry.id   AF-A0A8B7R5X7-F1
#
_cell.length_a   1.000
_cell.length_b   1.000
_cell.length_c   1.000
_cell.angle_alpha   90.00
_cell.angle_beta   90.00
_cell.angle_gamma   90.00
#
_symmetry.space_group_name_H-M   'P 1'
#
loop_
_entity.id
_entity.type
_entity.pdbx_description
1 polymer ?
#
loop_
_entity_poly.entity_id
_entity_poly.type
_entity_poly.pdbx_seq_one_letter_code
_entity_poly.pdbx_strand_id
1 'polypeptide(L)'
;MLRTSDLDLPKAGTFRVLPEEERELRVQLERLTTKDHGPVFGHCIKLPPHTLQKARDELNEREESREDVVRELQELVRAQADSGQELAQAVAEKVQGRDSAFFLRFIRARKFHVGRAYQLLRGYVHFRLQYPELFDSLSLEAIRCTIEAGYPGVLSSRDKYGRVVMLFNVEKWDYEEITFDE
;
A
#
# COMPACT_ATOMS: atom_id res chain seq x y z
N MET A 1 -58.43 -30.53 10.69
CA MET A 1 -57.18 -31.15 10.20
C MET A 1 -56.35 -30.03 9.56
N LEU A 2 -55.50 -29.36 10.35
CA LEU A 2 -54.64 -28.26 9.88
C LEU A 2 -53.21 -28.79 9.81
N ARG A 3 -52.60 -28.66 8.62
CA ARG A 3 -51.23 -29.09 8.32
C ARG A 3 -50.25 -28.15 9.03
N THR A 4 -49.27 -28.75 9.70
CA THR A 4 -48.11 -28.11 10.32
C THR A 4 -47.28 -27.40 9.25
N SER A 5 -47.08 -26.10 9.43
CA SER A 5 -46.13 -25.29 8.67
C SER A 5 -44.72 -25.52 9.21
N ASP A 6 -43.84 -26.05 8.38
CA ASP A 6 -42.40 -26.12 8.65
C ASP A 6 -41.83 -24.70 8.76
N LEU A 7 -41.38 -24.35 9.95
CA LEU A 7 -40.61 -23.14 10.22
C LEU A 7 -39.16 -23.39 9.81
N ASP A 8 -38.74 -22.78 8.70
CA ASP A 8 -37.34 -22.75 8.26
C ASP A 8 -36.49 -22.06 9.34
N LEU A 9 -35.72 -22.86 10.08
CA LEU A 9 -34.71 -22.36 11.02
C LEU A 9 -33.57 -21.68 10.21
N PRO A 10 -33.05 -20.54 10.67
CA PRO A 10 -31.93 -19.88 10.00
C PRO A 10 -30.72 -20.81 9.97
N LYS A 11 -30.23 -21.12 8.76
CA LYS A 11 -29.00 -21.91 8.57
C LYS A 11 -27.85 -21.20 9.29
N ALA A 12 -27.30 -21.85 10.32
CA ALA A 12 -26.09 -21.41 10.97
C ALA A 12 -24.98 -21.25 9.91
N GLY A 13 -24.34 -20.08 9.88
CA GLY A 13 -23.22 -19.84 8.97
C GLY A 13 -22.13 -20.88 9.19
N THR A 14 -21.64 -21.48 8.11
CA THR A 14 -20.52 -22.43 8.19
C THR A 14 -19.23 -21.67 8.48
N PHE A 15 -18.69 -21.79 9.69
CA PHE A 15 -17.37 -21.25 10.00
C PHE A 15 -16.30 -22.07 9.29
N ARG A 16 -15.40 -21.39 8.55
CA ARG A 16 -14.21 -22.03 8.00
C ARG A 16 -13.30 -22.46 9.14
N VAL A 17 -12.96 -23.75 9.19
CA VAL A 17 -11.95 -24.25 10.13
C VAL A 17 -10.59 -23.68 9.72
N LEU A 18 -9.97 -22.91 10.61
CA LEU A 18 -8.65 -22.34 10.38
C LEU A 18 -7.57 -23.36 10.76
N PRO A 19 -6.54 -23.57 9.92
CA PRO A 19 -5.37 -24.38 10.26
C PRO A 19 -4.72 -23.92 11.57
N GLU A 20 -4.05 -24.83 12.27
CA GLU A 20 -3.41 -24.54 13.57
C GLU A 20 -2.39 -23.40 13.49
N GLU A 21 -1.50 -23.46 12.51
CA GLU A 21 -0.51 -22.40 12.25
C GLU A 21 -1.16 -21.03 12.04
N GLU A 22 -2.31 -20.96 11.36
CA GLU A 22 -3.03 -19.70 11.17
C GLU A 22 -3.64 -19.19 12.48
N ARG A 23 -4.13 -20.08 13.34
CA ARG A 23 -4.66 -19.69 14.66
C ARG A 23 -3.55 -19.15 15.55
N GLU A 24 -2.39 -19.80 15.56
CA GLU A 24 -1.22 -19.36 16.31
C GLU A 24 -0.73 -17.99 15.84
N LEU A 25 -0.62 -17.78 14.52
CA LEU A 25 -0.26 -16.49 13.95
C LEU A 25 -1.26 -15.38 14.32
N ARG A 26 -2.56 -15.69 14.36
CA ARG A 26 -3.60 -14.73 14.78
C ARG A 26 -3.46 -14.35 16.25
N VAL A 27 -3.17 -15.30 17.13
CA VAL A 27 -2.89 -15.00 18.55
C VAL A 27 -1.60 -14.17 18.68
N GLN A 28 -0.58 -14.46 17.86
CA GLN A 28 0.66 -13.68 17.84
C GLN A 28 0.41 -12.22 17.39
N LEU A 29 -0.48 -11.99 16.40
CA LEU A 29 -0.83 -10.65 15.91
C LEU A 29 -1.36 -9.72 17.03
N GLU A 30 -2.02 -10.27 18.05
CA GLU A 30 -2.55 -9.50 19.18
C GLU A 30 -1.47 -9.03 20.18
N ARG A 31 -0.26 -9.62 20.13
CA ARG A 31 0.81 -9.41 21.11
C ARG A 31 2.11 -8.90 20.51
N LEU A 32 2.06 -8.37 19.29
CA LEU A 32 3.25 -7.84 18.61
C LEU A 32 3.86 -6.63 19.32
N THR A 33 5.18 -6.57 19.28
CA THR A 33 6.03 -5.49 19.77
C THR A 33 6.75 -4.82 18.60
N THR A 34 7.51 -3.76 18.88
CA THR A 34 8.33 -3.08 17.85
C THR A 34 9.45 -3.97 17.29
N LYS A 35 9.90 -4.98 18.04
CA LYS A 35 11.01 -5.87 17.69
C LYS A 35 10.62 -7.01 16.75
N ASP A 36 9.32 -7.27 16.60
CA ASP A 36 8.82 -8.34 15.74
C ASP A 36 8.88 -7.98 14.25
N HIS A 37 9.13 -6.71 13.94
CA HIS A 37 9.13 -6.19 12.57
C HIS A 37 10.55 -5.98 12.05
N GLY A 38 10.72 -6.12 10.74
CA GLY A 38 12.01 -5.88 10.07
C GLY A 38 12.44 -4.41 10.13
N PRO A 39 13.68 -4.10 9.70
CA PRO A 39 14.19 -2.73 9.73
C PRO A 39 13.34 -1.76 8.89
N VAL A 40 13.39 -0.48 9.24
CA VAL A 40 12.73 0.59 8.47
C VAL A 40 13.45 0.82 7.14
N PHE A 41 14.78 0.89 7.19
CA PHE A 41 15.64 1.15 6.05
C PHE A 41 16.31 -0.13 5.54
N GLY A 42 16.69 -0.12 4.26
CA GLY A 42 17.37 -1.23 3.61
C GLY A 42 16.42 -2.25 2.96
N HIS A 43 17.00 -3.21 2.26
CA HIS A 43 16.24 -4.24 1.57
C HIS A 43 15.67 -5.27 2.55
N CYS A 44 14.37 -5.57 2.44
CA CYS A 44 13.74 -6.61 3.22
C CYS A 44 14.00 -7.98 2.57
N ILE A 45 14.98 -8.71 3.09
CA ILE A 45 15.35 -10.05 2.58
C ILE A 45 14.23 -11.07 2.80
N LYS A 46 13.53 -10.97 3.94
CA LYS A 46 12.43 -11.87 4.30
C LYS A 46 11.36 -11.09 5.05
N LEU A 47 10.12 -11.20 4.56
CA LEU A 47 8.97 -10.63 5.25
C LEU A 47 8.67 -11.41 6.53
N PRO A 48 8.40 -10.72 7.66
CA PRO A 48 7.95 -11.41 8.86
C PRO A 48 6.66 -12.22 8.60
N PRO A 49 6.54 -13.46 9.09
CA PRO A 49 5.40 -14.34 8.79
C PRO A 49 4.03 -13.72 9.09
N HIS A 50 3.92 -12.99 10.21
CA HIS A 50 2.66 -12.34 10.58
C HIS A 50 2.24 -11.24 9.58
N THR A 51 3.18 -10.61 8.88
CA THR A 51 2.84 -9.61 7.85
C THR A 51 2.29 -10.25 6.57
N LEU A 52 2.76 -11.46 6.23
CA LEU A 52 2.20 -12.24 5.11
C LEU A 52 0.77 -12.66 5.42
N GLN A 53 0.54 -13.16 6.64
CA GLN A 53 -0.79 -13.51 7.12
C GLN A 53 -1.72 -12.29 7.13
N LYS A 54 -1.23 -11.15 7.65
CA LYS A 54 -1.98 -9.88 7.64
C LYS A 54 -2.33 -9.42 6.23
N ALA A 55 -1.40 -9.51 5.28
CA ALA A 55 -1.67 -9.17 3.87
C ALA A 55 -2.74 -10.08 3.25
N ARG A 56 -2.71 -11.38 3.57
CA ARG A 56 -3.73 -12.33 3.14
C ARG A 56 -5.11 -11.99 3.70
N ASP A 57 -5.18 -11.66 4.99
CA ASP A 57 -6.44 -11.38 5.70
C ASP A 57 -7.04 -10.00 5.34
N GLU A 58 -6.21 -8.96 5.23
CA GLU A 58 -6.68 -7.58 5.07
C GLU A 58 -6.71 -7.12 3.60
N LEU A 59 -5.86 -7.70 2.75
CA LEU A 59 -5.69 -7.28 1.35
C LEU A 59 -6.17 -8.33 0.36
N ASN A 60 -6.48 -9.56 0.79
CA ASN A 60 -6.72 -10.72 -0.08
C ASN A 60 -5.50 -11.05 -0.97
N GLU A 61 -4.30 -10.78 -0.49
CA GLU A 61 -3.06 -11.08 -1.21
C GLU A 61 -2.73 -12.58 -1.14
N ARG A 62 -2.64 -13.23 -2.30
CA ARG A 62 -2.12 -14.60 -2.43
C ARG A 62 -0.97 -14.63 -3.41
N GLU A 63 0.04 -15.45 -3.15
CA GLU A 63 1.25 -15.50 -3.96
C GLU A 63 0.94 -15.81 -5.43
N GLU A 64 0.08 -16.80 -5.66
CA GLU A 64 -0.39 -17.23 -6.96
C GLU A 64 -1.19 -16.15 -7.72
N SER A 65 -1.79 -15.19 -7.01
CA SER A 65 -2.62 -14.16 -7.64
C SER A 65 -1.83 -12.94 -8.10
N ARG A 66 -0.60 -12.74 -7.60
CA ARG A 66 0.18 -11.50 -7.77
C ARG A 66 0.47 -11.16 -9.23
N GLU A 67 0.88 -12.16 -10.01
CA GLU A 67 1.25 -11.96 -11.41
C GLU A 67 0.03 -11.59 -12.25
N ASP A 68 -1.09 -12.28 -12.04
CA ASP A 68 -2.33 -12.01 -12.75
C ASP A 68 -2.91 -10.62 -12.47
N VAL A 69 -2.95 -10.18 -11.21
CA VAL A 69 -3.48 -8.85 -10.89
C VAL A 69 -2.59 -7.71 -11.38
N VAL A 70 -1.28 -7.94 -11.47
CA VAL A 70 -0.34 -6.98 -12.09
C VAL A 70 -0.61 -6.89 -13.59
N ARG A 71 -0.74 -8.04 -14.26
CA ARG A 71 -1.04 -8.10 -15.68
C ARG A 71 -2.38 -7.43 -15.98
N GLU A 72 -3.43 -7.71 -15.21
CA GLU A 72 -4.75 -7.10 -15.35
C GLU A 72 -4.68 -5.56 -15.19
N LEU A 73 -3.91 -5.06 -14.21
CA LEU A 73 -3.71 -3.63 -14.04
C LEU A 73 -2.97 -3.00 -15.24
N GLN A 74 -1.95 -3.67 -15.77
CA GLN A 74 -1.22 -3.20 -16.95
C GLN A 74 -2.09 -3.17 -18.21
N GLU A 75 -2.90 -4.22 -18.42
CA GLU A 75 -3.89 -4.29 -19.51
C GLU A 75 -4.92 -3.16 -19.39
N LEU A 76 -5.43 -2.92 -18.17
CA LEU A 76 -6.36 -1.82 -17.91
C LEU A 76 -5.75 -0.45 -18.19
N VAL A 77 -4.48 -0.23 -17.81
CA VAL A 77 -3.76 1.02 -18.12
C VAL A 77 -3.70 1.25 -19.64
N ARG A 78 -3.37 0.22 -20.43
CA ARG A 78 -3.31 0.31 -21.90
C ARG A 78 -4.68 0.59 -22.50
N ALA A 79 -5.69 -0.20 -22.13
CA ALA A 79 -7.05 -0.04 -22.64
C ALA A 79 -7.63 1.34 -22.34
N GLN A 80 -7.30 1.93 -21.19
CA GLN A 80 -7.74 3.29 -20.86
C GLN A 80 -6.95 4.36 -21.63
N ALA A 81 -5.66 4.16 -21.92
CA ALA A 81 -4.90 5.07 -22.76
C ALA A 81 -5.43 5.09 -24.21
N ASP A 82 -5.87 3.95 -24.73
CA ASP A 82 -6.47 3.82 -26.07
C ASP A 82 -7.81 4.55 -26.22
N SER A 83 -8.46 4.91 -25.11
CA SER A 83 -9.69 5.72 -25.12
C SER A 83 -9.47 7.16 -25.57
N GLY A 84 -8.22 7.62 -25.66
CA GLY A 84 -7.88 9.00 -26.02
C GLY A 84 -7.97 10.00 -24.87
N GLN A 85 -8.27 9.56 -23.63
CA GLN A 85 -8.24 10.43 -22.47
C GLN A 85 -6.79 10.83 -22.14
N GLU A 86 -6.51 12.13 -22.15
CA GLU A 86 -5.17 12.72 -21.90
C GLU A 86 -4.52 12.19 -20.61
N LEU A 87 -5.23 12.21 -19.47
CA LEU A 87 -4.68 11.69 -18.21
C LEU A 87 -4.37 10.18 -18.30
N ALA A 88 -5.15 9.40 -19.03
CA ALA A 88 -4.91 7.96 -19.17
C ALA A 88 -3.65 7.69 -20.02
N GLN A 89 -3.41 8.49 -21.05
CA GLN A 89 -2.18 8.46 -21.84
C GLN A 89 -0.96 8.84 -21.01
N ALA A 90 -1.05 9.93 -20.24
CA ALA A 90 0.02 10.33 -19.32
C ALA A 90 0.31 9.25 -18.26
N VAL A 91 -0.72 8.53 -17.79
CA VAL A 91 -0.53 7.38 -16.89
C VAL A 91 0.26 6.27 -17.57
N ALA A 92 -0.12 5.88 -18.79
CA ALA A 92 0.57 4.83 -19.53
C ALA A 92 2.04 5.18 -19.80
N GLU A 93 2.33 6.42 -20.21
CA GLU A 93 3.68 6.93 -20.40
C GLU A 93 4.47 6.89 -19.10
N LYS A 94 3.91 7.41 -17.99
CA LYS A 94 4.63 7.51 -16.71
C LYS A 94 5.00 6.16 -16.11
N VAL A 95 4.21 5.13 -16.38
CA VAL A 95 4.45 3.76 -15.87
C VAL A 95 5.14 2.84 -16.87
N GLN A 96 5.49 3.34 -18.05
CA GLN A 96 6.24 2.58 -19.04
C GLN A 96 7.57 2.10 -18.44
N GLY A 97 7.88 0.82 -18.64
CA GLY A 97 9.12 0.20 -18.12
C GLY A 97 9.15 -0.04 -16.61
N ARG A 98 8.06 0.21 -15.87
CA ARG A 98 7.98 -0.14 -14.44
C ARG A 98 7.81 -1.65 -14.23
N ASP A 99 8.41 -2.15 -13.16
CA ASP A 99 8.37 -3.57 -12.79
C ASP A 99 7.08 -3.96 -12.03
N SER A 100 6.86 -5.26 -11.85
CA SER A 100 5.71 -5.78 -11.09
C SER A 100 5.67 -5.26 -9.66
N ALA A 101 6.83 -5.02 -9.04
CA ALA A 101 6.93 -4.50 -7.68
C ALA A 101 6.37 -3.08 -7.55
N PHE A 102 6.50 -2.24 -8.58
CA PHE A 102 5.86 -0.93 -8.66
C PHE A 102 4.33 -1.06 -8.66
N PHE A 103 3.76 -1.87 -9.55
CA PHE A 103 2.30 -2.05 -9.67
C PHE A 103 1.69 -2.66 -8.40
N LEU A 104 2.38 -3.61 -7.77
CA LEU A 104 1.93 -4.23 -6.52
C LEU A 104 1.74 -3.24 -5.37
N ARG A 105 2.44 -2.09 -5.35
CA ARG A 105 2.22 -1.03 -4.35
C ARG A 105 0.79 -0.50 -4.40
N PHE A 106 0.28 -0.24 -5.61
CA PHE A 106 -1.07 0.29 -5.84
C PHE A 106 -2.14 -0.77 -5.55
N ILE A 107 -1.88 -2.01 -5.96
CA ILE A 107 -2.77 -3.16 -5.77
C ILE A 107 -2.93 -3.47 -4.27
N ARG A 108 -1.82 -3.53 -3.52
CA ARG A 108 -1.84 -3.70 -2.06
C ARG A 108 -2.58 -2.56 -1.36
N ALA A 109 -2.31 -1.31 -1.75
CA ALA A 109 -2.98 -0.14 -1.19
C ALA A 109 -4.50 -0.09 -1.46
N ARG A 110 -5.01 -0.93 -2.37
CA ARG A 110 -6.42 -1.03 -2.72
C ARG A 110 -6.99 -2.44 -2.55
N LYS A 111 -6.40 -3.23 -1.64
CA LYS A 111 -6.90 -4.56 -1.22
C LYS A 111 -7.16 -5.49 -2.40
N PHE A 112 -6.21 -5.54 -3.34
CA PHE A 112 -6.25 -6.39 -4.53
C PHE A 112 -7.42 -6.10 -5.49
N HIS A 113 -8.05 -4.93 -5.39
CA HIS A 113 -9.06 -4.48 -6.34
C HIS A 113 -8.41 -3.69 -7.48
N VAL A 114 -8.26 -4.30 -8.66
CA VAL A 114 -7.55 -3.72 -9.82
C VAL A 114 -8.13 -2.38 -10.27
N GLY A 115 -9.45 -2.28 -10.45
CA GLY A 115 -10.08 -1.00 -10.83
C GLY A 115 -9.81 0.16 -9.85
N ARG A 116 -9.82 -0.10 -8.52
CA ARG A 116 -9.48 0.91 -7.51
C ARG A 116 -7.99 1.21 -7.48
N ALA A 117 -7.14 0.21 -7.72
CA ALA A 117 -5.69 0.40 -7.86
C ALA A 117 -5.36 1.31 -9.05
N TYR A 118 -6.06 1.14 -10.18
CA TYR A 118 -5.95 2.03 -11.32
C TYR A 118 -6.36 3.47 -10.99
N GLN A 119 -7.46 3.70 -10.26
CA GLN A 119 -7.83 5.06 -9.83
C GLN A 119 -6.77 5.69 -8.91
N LEU A 120 -6.14 4.91 -8.02
CA LEU A 120 -5.02 5.40 -7.21
C LEU A 120 -3.81 5.77 -8.08
N LEU A 121 -3.52 4.96 -9.10
CA LEU A 121 -2.44 5.23 -10.04
C LEU A 121 -2.68 6.50 -10.86
N ARG A 122 -3.93 6.73 -11.30
CA ARG A 122 -4.32 8.00 -11.95
C ARG A 122 -4.09 9.19 -11.03
N GLY A 123 -4.50 9.09 -9.76
CA GLY A 123 -4.26 10.13 -8.77
C GLY A 123 -2.77 10.40 -8.53
N TYR A 124 -1.94 9.34 -8.48
CA TYR A 124 -0.49 9.46 -8.37
C TYR A 124 0.13 10.23 -9.54
N VAL A 125 -0.29 9.94 -10.78
CA VAL A 125 0.22 10.64 -11.96
C VAL A 125 -0.32 12.07 -12.03
N HIS A 126 -1.62 12.25 -11.77
CA HIS A 126 -2.25 13.57 -11.75
C HIS A 126 -1.59 14.51 -10.75
N PHE A 127 -1.28 14.05 -9.53
CA PHE A 127 -0.57 14.84 -8.53
C PHE A 127 0.78 15.37 -9.05
N ARG A 128 1.53 14.53 -9.77
CA ARG A 128 2.83 14.93 -10.35
C ARG A 128 2.71 15.90 -11.51
N LEU A 129 1.59 15.87 -12.23
CA LEU A 129 1.30 16.83 -13.29
C LEU A 129 0.80 18.17 -12.74
N GLN A 130 0.12 18.16 -11.59
CA GLN A 130 -0.39 19.37 -10.95
C GLN A 130 0.68 20.14 -10.17
N TYR A 131 1.66 19.44 -9.62
CA TYR A 131 2.72 20.00 -8.77
C TYR A 131 4.12 19.67 -9.33
N PRO A 132 4.47 20.12 -10.56
CA PRO A 132 5.75 19.82 -11.18
C PRO A 132 6.95 20.33 -10.37
N GLU A 133 6.80 21.42 -9.62
CA GLU A 133 7.81 22.00 -8.73
C GLU A 133 8.33 21.00 -7.67
N LEU A 134 7.50 20.05 -7.25
CA LEU A 134 7.87 19.00 -6.29
C LEU A 134 8.67 17.84 -6.93
N PHE A 135 8.83 17.81 -8.26
CA PHE A 135 9.37 16.64 -8.96
C PHE A 135 10.40 16.94 -10.06
N ASP A 136 10.29 18.06 -10.76
CA ASP A 136 11.06 18.34 -11.97
C ASP A 136 12.43 18.99 -11.68
N SER A 137 12.53 19.76 -10.58
CA SER A 137 13.76 20.45 -10.15
C SER A 137 14.31 19.92 -8.82
N LEU A 138 14.13 18.62 -8.55
CA LEU A 138 14.64 18.00 -7.33
C LEU A 138 16.18 17.92 -7.32
N SER A 139 16.81 18.70 -6.44
CA SER A 139 18.23 18.55 -6.11
C SER A 139 18.41 17.49 -5.02
N LEU A 140 19.20 16.45 -5.30
CA LEU A 140 19.54 15.44 -4.29
C LEU A 140 20.26 16.05 -3.08
N GLU A 141 21.03 17.11 -3.30
CA GLU A 141 21.69 17.85 -2.23
C GLU A 141 20.67 18.60 -1.36
N ALA A 142 19.73 19.33 -1.98
CA ALA A 142 18.67 20.03 -1.24
C ALA A 142 17.80 19.05 -0.44
N ILE A 143 17.34 17.96 -1.06
CA ILE A 143 16.58 16.90 -0.36
C ILE A 143 17.37 16.36 0.84
N ARG A 144 18.67 16.12 0.66
CA ARG A 144 19.52 15.63 1.74
C ARG A 144 19.61 16.64 2.88
N CYS A 145 19.82 17.92 2.57
CA CYS A 145 19.86 18.99 3.58
C CYS A 145 18.54 19.05 4.38
N THR A 146 17.40 19.00 3.71
CA THR A 146 16.07 19.03 4.36
C THR A 146 15.85 17.82 5.28
N ILE A 147 16.22 16.62 4.83
CA ILE A 147 16.12 15.40 5.64
C ILE A 147 17.11 15.42 6.82
N GLU A 148 18.34 15.89 6.63
CA GLU A 148 19.34 16.02 7.70
C GLU A 148 18.95 17.09 8.73
N ALA A 149 18.20 18.13 8.32
CA ALA A 149 17.57 19.11 9.21
C ALA A 149 16.38 18.53 10.01
N GLY A 150 15.90 17.33 9.66
CA GLY A 150 14.85 16.61 10.39
C GLY A 150 13.43 16.84 9.87
N TYR A 151 13.27 17.29 8.63
CA TYR A 151 11.97 17.57 8.01
C TYR A 151 11.73 16.69 6.79
N PRO A 152 10.84 15.68 6.87
CA PRO A 152 10.40 15.02 8.09
C PRO A 152 11.48 14.10 8.68
N GLY A 153 11.45 13.89 9.99
CA GLY A 153 12.21 12.84 10.66
C GLY A 153 11.56 11.48 10.46
N VAL A 154 12.36 10.42 10.45
CA VAL A 154 11.87 9.03 10.34
C VAL A 154 12.48 8.18 11.46
N LEU A 155 11.63 7.54 12.28
CA LEU A 155 12.15 6.64 13.32
C LEU A 155 12.85 5.44 12.67
N SER A 156 13.99 5.05 13.25
CA SER A 156 14.77 3.88 12.79
C SER A 156 14.07 2.54 13.05
N SER A 157 13.11 2.53 13.98
CA SER A 157 12.29 1.37 14.34
C SER A 157 10.85 1.57 13.94
N ARG A 158 10.20 0.46 13.57
CA ARG A 158 8.75 0.42 13.33
C ARG A 158 7.99 0.44 14.65
N ASP A 159 6.73 0.85 14.59
CA ASP A 159 5.83 0.69 15.74
C ASP A 159 5.37 -0.77 15.91
N LYS A 160 4.54 -1.04 16.93
CA LYS A 160 4.02 -2.38 17.21
C LYS A 160 3.17 -2.98 16.08
N TYR A 161 2.74 -2.18 15.11
CA TYR A 161 1.96 -2.62 13.95
C TYR A 161 2.81 -2.76 12.68
N GLY A 162 4.12 -2.53 12.76
CA GLY A 162 5.04 -2.62 11.63
C GLY A 162 5.06 -1.38 10.73
N ARG A 163 4.48 -0.26 11.18
CA ARG A 163 4.41 0.98 10.39
C ARG A 163 5.71 1.76 10.51
N VAL A 164 6.08 2.46 9.43
CA VAL A 164 7.10 3.52 9.49
C VAL A 164 6.48 4.71 10.20
N VAL A 165 7.20 5.26 11.20
CA VAL A 165 6.74 6.42 11.96
C VAL A 165 7.52 7.64 11.47
N MET A 166 6.80 8.58 10.87
CA MET A 166 7.34 9.87 10.45
C MET A 166 7.04 10.90 11.53
N LEU A 167 7.97 11.82 11.75
CA LEU A 167 7.91 12.86 12.75
C LEU A 167 8.07 14.22 12.08
N PHE A 168 7.28 15.19 12.52
CA PHE A 168 7.43 16.58 12.12
C PHE A 168 7.33 17.43 13.38
N ASN A 169 8.42 18.13 13.74
CA ASN A 169 8.43 19.02 14.89
C ASN A 169 8.38 20.47 14.43
N VAL A 170 7.21 21.10 14.57
CA VAL A 170 6.98 22.49 14.16
C VAL A 170 7.70 23.54 15.01
N GLU A 171 8.16 23.18 16.22
CA GLU A 171 8.70 24.15 17.18
C GLU A 171 9.97 24.87 16.67
N LYS A 172 10.76 24.19 15.84
CA LYS A 172 12.03 24.70 15.29
C LYS A 172 12.01 24.88 13.78
N TRP A 173 10.83 24.87 13.18
CA TRP A 173 10.71 25.01 11.74
C TRP A 173 10.83 26.49 11.37
N ASP A 174 11.88 26.81 10.61
CA ASP A 174 12.04 28.10 9.96
C ASP A 174 11.63 27.98 8.50
N TYR A 175 10.52 28.63 8.14
CA TYR A 175 9.95 28.57 6.78
C TYR A 175 10.75 29.41 5.78
N GLU A 176 11.65 30.28 6.24
CA GLU A 176 12.56 31.05 5.38
C GLU A 176 13.78 30.21 4.99
N GLU A 177 14.15 29.22 5.81
CA GLU A 177 15.25 28.29 5.52
C GLU A 177 14.78 27.01 4.82
N ILE A 178 13.63 26.45 5.21
CA ILE A 178 13.05 25.23 4.63
C ILE A 178 11.58 25.51 4.33
N THR A 179 11.25 25.63 3.06
CA THR A 179 9.88 25.89 2.61
C THR A 179 8.97 24.69 2.82
N PHE A 180 7.65 24.86 2.70
CA PHE A 180 6.71 23.74 2.80
C PHE A 180 6.80 22.75 1.62
N ASP A 181 7.35 23.21 0.49
CA ASP A 181 7.50 22.40 -0.72
C ASP A 181 8.75 21.49 -0.67
N GLU A 182 9.69 21.78 0.24
CA GLU A 182 10.92 21.01 0.50
C GLU A 182 10.72 19.90 1.54
#